data_AF-A0A2E4H720-F1
#
_entry.id   AF-A0A2E4H720-F1
#
_cell.length_a   1.000
_cell.length_b   1.000
_cell.length_c   1.000
_cell.angle_alpha   90.00
_cell.angle_beta   90.00
_cell.angle_gamma   90.00
#
_symmetry.space_group_name_H-M   'P 1'
#
loop_
_entity.id
_entity.type
_entity.pdbx_description
1 polymer ?
#
loop_
_entity_poly.entity_id
_entity_poly.type
_entity_poly.pdbx_seq_one_letter_code
_entity_poly.pdbx_strand_id
1 'polypeptide(L)'
;MSSAALDGEDEGTFTLLSFWLIGNLIATGQIEKAEERFKQIKEHANHVGLFSEMIDPRTGGFLGNFPQAYSHVGLIHTALNLNRALTENPGGASLMAVG
;
A
#
# COMPACT_ATOMS: atom_id res chain seq x y z
N MET A 1 -22.10 10.85 16.43
CA MET A 1 -21.80 9.52 15.86
C MET A 1 -22.93 9.19 14.91
N SER A 2 -22.73 9.41 13.61
CA SER A 2 -23.76 9.23 12.57
C SER A 2 -23.88 7.76 12.20
N SER A 3 -25.10 7.29 12.02
CA SER A 3 -25.54 5.89 11.89
C SER A 3 -25.47 5.34 10.46
N ALA A 4 -24.39 5.57 9.71
CA ALA A 4 -24.27 5.11 8.33
C ALA A 4 -23.24 3.97 8.20
N ALA A 5 -23.63 2.75 8.59
CA ALA A 5 -22.79 1.57 8.39
C ALA A 5 -23.64 0.29 8.27
N LEU A 6 -24.82 0.35 7.67
CA LEU A 6 -25.69 -0.83 7.46
C LEU A 6 -26.00 -1.10 5.98
N ASP A 7 -25.37 -0.35 5.09
CA ASP A 7 -25.58 -0.37 3.65
C ASP A 7 -24.16 -0.44 3.10
N GLY A 8 -23.75 -1.54 2.46
CA GLY A 8 -22.37 -1.77 2.00
C GLY A 8 -21.85 -0.80 0.91
N GLU A 9 -22.46 0.38 0.78
CA GLU A 9 -22.04 1.44 -0.14
C GLU A 9 -20.82 2.22 0.37
N ASP A 10 -20.55 2.21 1.69
CA ASP A 10 -19.36 2.83 2.30
C ASP A 10 -18.21 1.83 2.54
N GLU A 11 -18.34 0.57 2.10
CA GLU A 11 -17.28 -0.44 2.24
C GLU A 11 -16.21 -0.27 1.15
N GLY A 12 -15.05 0.25 1.56
CA GLY A 12 -13.86 0.39 0.70
C GLY A 12 -12.70 -0.50 1.12
N THR A 13 -11.65 -0.52 0.31
CA THR A 13 -10.37 -1.14 0.68
C THR A 13 -9.54 -0.16 1.50
N PHE A 14 -9.16 -0.53 2.72
CA PHE A 14 -8.30 0.30 3.57
C PHE A 14 -6.90 0.48 2.96
N THR A 15 -6.56 1.73 2.64
CA THR A 15 -5.28 2.10 2.02
C THR A 15 -4.08 1.66 2.86
N LEU A 16 -4.17 1.81 4.19
CA LEU A 16 -3.13 1.35 5.12
C LEU A 16 -2.85 -0.15 4.99
N LEU A 17 -3.88 -0.99 4.87
CA LEU A 17 -3.72 -2.44 4.81
C LEU A 17 -3.03 -2.88 3.52
N SER A 18 -3.25 -2.17 2.42
CA SER A 18 -2.53 -2.38 1.18
C SER A 18 -1.03 -2.07 1.33
N PHE A 19 -0.65 -1.01 2.04
CA PHE A 19 0.77 -0.75 2.36
C PHE A 19 1.36 -1.83 3.25
N TRP A 20 0.57 -2.37 4.19
CA TRP A 20 1.02 -3.43 5.08
C TRP A 20 1.24 -4.76 4.34
N LEU A 21 0.36 -5.09 3.38
CA LEU A 21 0.53 -6.21 2.47
C LEU A 21 1.84 -6.10 1.68
N ILE A 22 2.15 -4.91 1.15
CA ILE A 22 3.42 -4.67 0.46
C ILE A 22 4.60 -4.88 1.42
N GLY A 23 4.50 -4.40 2.67
CA GLY A 23 5.48 -4.66 3.71
C GLY A 23 5.71 -6.16 3.96
N ASN A 24 4.65 -6.97 3.89
CA ASN A 24 4.75 -8.42 4.04
C ASN A 24 5.42 -9.09 2.82
N LEU A 25 5.14 -8.60 1.60
CA LEU A 25 5.84 -9.03 0.39
C LEU A 25 7.36 -8.75 0.49
N ILE A 26 7.74 -7.57 0.99
CA ILE A 26 9.14 -7.21 1.24
C ILE A 26 9.76 -8.18 2.27
N ALA A 27 9.08 -8.40 3.40
CA ALA A 27 9.57 -9.27 4.47
C ALA A 27 9.72 -10.75 4.05
N THR A 28 8.95 -11.19 3.05
CA THR A 28 9.03 -12.56 2.50
C THR A 28 9.93 -12.65 1.27
N GLY A 29 10.68 -11.60 0.94
CA GLY A 29 11.63 -11.59 -0.18
C GLY A 29 10.98 -11.49 -1.56
N GLN A 30 9.67 -11.25 -1.64
CA GLN A 30 8.94 -11.09 -2.90
C GLN A 30 9.03 -9.64 -3.39
N ILE A 31 10.25 -9.15 -3.64
CA ILE A 31 10.54 -7.73 -3.86
C ILE A 31 9.93 -7.22 -5.16
N GLU A 32 9.96 -7.99 -6.24
CA GLU A 32 9.38 -7.60 -7.53
C GLU A 32 7.86 -7.40 -7.42
N LYS A 33 7.17 -8.30 -6.71
CA LYS A 33 5.73 -8.17 -6.43
C LYS A 33 5.46 -6.97 -5.53
N ALA A 34 6.29 -6.74 -4.52
CA ALA A 34 6.16 -5.58 -3.65
C ALA A 34 6.27 -4.27 -4.44
N GLU A 35 7.24 -4.17 -5.36
CA GLU A 35 7.42 -3.01 -6.22
C GLU A 35 6.23 -2.80 -7.17
N GLU A 36 5.73 -3.86 -7.79
CA GLU A 36 4.55 -3.80 -8.66
C GLU A 36 3.31 -3.28 -7.91
N ARG A 37 3.03 -3.85 -6.73
CA ARG A 37 1.88 -3.42 -5.90
C ARG A 37 2.07 -2.00 -5.37
N PHE A 38 3.30 -1.61 -5.01
CA PHE A 38 3.60 -0.26 -4.58
C PHE A 38 3.38 0.76 -5.71
N LYS A 39 3.73 0.43 -6.96
CA LYS A 39 3.41 1.27 -8.12
C LYS A 39 1.90 1.40 -8.30
N GLN A 40 1.16 0.29 -8.26
CA GLN A 40 -0.29 0.29 -8.43
C GLN A 40 -1.02 1.16 -7.39
N ILE A 41 -0.69 1.02 -6.10
CA ILE A 41 -1.39 1.81 -5.08
C ILE A 41 -1.12 3.31 -5.18
N LYS A 42 0.06 3.72 -5.66
CA LYS A 42 0.38 5.15 -5.86
C LYS A 42 -0.53 5.83 -6.86
N GLU A 43 -1.06 5.10 -7.84
CA GLU A 43 -1.99 5.65 -8.83
C GLU A 43 -3.33 6.06 -8.22
N HIS A 44 -3.65 5.57 -7.02
CA HIS A 44 -4.83 6.01 -6.28
C HIS A 44 -4.59 7.30 -5.48
N ALA A 45 -3.36 7.80 -5.35
CA ALA A 45 -3.16 9.10 -4.73
C ALA A 45 -3.80 10.20 -5.59
N ASN A 46 -4.25 11.30 -4.97
CA ASN A 46 -4.69 12.45 -5.75
C ASN A 46 -3.49 13.15 -6.42
N HIS A 47 -3.77 14.18 -7.21
CA HIS A 47 -2.77 14.97 -7.94
C HIS A 47 -1.65 15.61 -7.08
N VAL A 48 -1.81 15.69 -5.76
CA VAL A 48 -0.77 16.17 -4.82
C VAL A 48 -0.18 15.05 -3.94
N GLY A 49 -0.49 13.79 -4.24
CA GLY A 49 0.07 12.62 -3.53
C GLY A 49 -0.65 12.26 -2.23
N LEU A 50 -1.87 12.75 -2.01
CA LEU A 50 -2.62 12.47 -0.78
C LEU A 50 -3.56 11.26 -0.93
N PHE A 51 -3.67 10.49 0.15
CA PHE A 51 -4.54 9.33 0.27
C PHE A 51 -5.71 9.53 1.26
N SER A 52 -6.83 8.88 0.97
CA SER A 52 -7.94 8.66 1.90
C SER A 52 -7.72 7.43 2.79
N GLU A 53 -8.62 7.25 3.73
CA GLU A 53 -8.70 6.07 4.59
C GLU A 53 -8.94 4.79 3.79
N MET A 54 -9.88 4.87 2.85
CA MET A 54 -10.27 3.78 1.99
C MET A 54 -10.37 4.21 0.54
N ILE A 55 -10.22 3.24 -0.36
CA ILE A 55 -10.41 3.39 -1.80
C ILE A 55 -11.60 2.52 -2.19
N ASP A 56 -12.55 3.09 -2.92
CA ASP A 56 -13.62 2.33 -3.56
C ASP A 56 -13.02 1.39 -4.62
N PRO A 57 -13.13 0.06 -4.48
CA PRO A 57 -12.52 -0.89 -5.43
C PRO A 57 -13.17 -0.86 -6.82
N ARG A 58 -14.38 -0.28 -6.96
CA ARG A 58 -15.12 -0.21 -8.22
C ARG A 58 -14.77 1.04 -9.01
N THR A 59 -14.60 2.16 -8.33
CA THR A 59 -14.39 3.48 -8.97
C THR A 59 -12.97 4.02 -8.81
N GLY A 60 -12.21 3.52 -7.83
CA GLY A 60 -10.93 4.11 -7.39
C GLY A 60 -11.11 5.41 -6.59
N GLY A 61 -12.34 5.79 -6.27
CA GLY A 61 -12.67 6.99 -5.52
C GLY A 61 -12.25 6.93 -4.04
N PHE A 62 -12.18 8.08 -3.41
CA PHE A 62 -11.85 8.22 -1.99
C PHE A 62 -13.06 8.01 -1.10
N LEU A 63 -12.91 7.14 -0.11
CA LEU A 63 -13.89 6.86 0.93
C LEU A 63 -13.26 7.11 2.32
N GLY A 64 -14.11 7.53 3.26
CA GLY A 64 -13.70 7.81 4.64
C GLY A 64 -12.87 9.09 4.78
N ASN A 65 -12.01 9.13 5.81
CA ASN A 65 -11.26 10.34 6.15
C ASN A 65 -10.29 10.75 5.03
N PHE A 66 -10.18 12.05 4.77
CA PHE A 66 -9.23 12.62 3.80
C PHE A 66 -8.72 14.00 4.23
N PRO A 67 -7.39 14.26 4.21
CA PRO A 67 -6.31 13.28 4.04
C PRO A 67 -6.17 12.40 5.29
N GLN A 68 -5.86 11.12 5.10
CA GLN A 68 -5.79 10.19 6.22
C GLN A 68 -4.34 9.97 6.68
N ALA A 69 -4.01 10.36 7.91
CA ALA A 69 -2.64 10.32 8.42
C ALA A 69 -1.99 8.92 8.44
N TYR A 70 -2.70 7.88 8.89
CA TYR A 70 -2.19 6.51 8.94
C TYR A 70 -1.84 5.93 7.56
N SER A 71 -2.60 6.21 6.50
CA SER A 71 -2.34 5.83 5.12
C SER A 71 -1.01 6.42 4.66
N HIS A 72 -0.72 7.68 5.03
CA HIS A 72 0.56 8.31 4.74
C HIS A 72 1.70 7.75 5.59
N VAL A 73 1.46 7.39 6.85
CA VAL A 73 2.45 6.65 7.66
C VAL A 73 2.77 5.30 7.01
N GLY A 74 1.76 4.57 6.54
CA GLY A 74 1.91 3.33 5.78
C GLY A 74 2.74 3.52 4.52
N LEU A 75 2.43 4.57 3.73
CA LEU A 75 3.19 4.95 2.54
C LEU A 75 4.67 5.17 2.86
N ILE A 76 4.97 6.03 3.83
CA ILE A 76 6.35 6.39 4.19
C ILE A 76 7.10 5.14 4.66
N HIS A 77 6.51 4.36 5.56
CA HIS A 77 7.12 3.17 6.10
C HIS A 77 7.43 2.13 5.01
N THR A 78 6.46 1.84 4.15
CA THR A 78 6.62 0.89 3.05
C THR A 78 7.61 1.38 2.00
N ALA A 79 7.62 2.67 1.67
CA ALA A 79 8.58 3.25 0.73
C ALA A 79 10.03 3.11 1.23
N LEU A 80 10.27 3.39 2.51
CA LEU A 80 11.60 3.26 3.12
C LEU A 80 12.08 1.81 3.10
N ASN A 81 11.21 0.86 3.46
CA ASN A 81 11.56 -0.57 3.46
C ASN A 81 11.78 -1.12 2.06
N LEU A 82 10.96 -0.71 1.09
CA LEU A 82 11.11 -1.13 -0.31
C LEU A 82 12.43 -0.60 -0.87
N ASN A 83 12.76 0.66 -0.61
CA ASN A 83 14.01 1.26 -1.05
C ASN A 83 15.23 0.50 -0.48
N ARG A 84 15.22 0.18 0.81
CA ARG A 84 16.29 -0.63 1.44
C ARG A 84 16.44 -1.99 0.76
N ALA A 85 15.32 -2.70 0.58
CA ALA A 85 15.32 -4.02 -0.05
C ALA A 85 15.87 -3.98 -1.50
N LEU A 86 15.54 -2.96 -2.27
CA LEU A 86 16.07 -2.78 -3.64
C LEU A 86 17.57 -2.42 -3.64
N THR A 87 18.05 -1.65 -2.66
CA THR A 87 19.47 -1.32 -2.56
C THR A 87 20.34 -2.46 -2.04
N GLU A 88 19.78 -3.32 -1.18
CA GLU A 88 20.47 -4.49 -0.62
C GLU A 88 20.40 -5.70 -1.55
N ASN A 89 19.42 -5.75 -2.46
CA ASN A 89 19.24 -6.80 -3.45
C ASN A 89 19.22 -6.22 -4.89
N PRO A 90 20.36 -5.69 -5.40
CA PRO A 90 20.43 -5.08 -6.73
C PRO A 90 20.24 -6.07 -7.91
N GLY A 91 20.09 -7.36 -7.63
CA GLY A 91 19.74 -8.37 -8.63
C GLY A 91 19.17 -9.60 -7.95
N GLY A 92 17.86 -9.82 -8.06
CA GLY A 92 17.15 -11.04 -7.62
C GLY A 92 17.57 -12.35 -8.31
N ALA A 93 18.82 -12.47 -8.77
CA ALA A 93 19.45 -13.71 -9.16
C ALA A 93 20.59 -14.02 -8.17
N SER A 94 20.47 -15.15 -7.48
CA SER A 94 21.50 -15.76 -6.62
C SER A 94 21.45 -15.39 -5.12
N LEU A 95 20.43 -15.88 -4.41
CA LEU A 95 20.63 -16.35 -3.03
C LEU A 95 19.62 -17.46 -2.66
N MET A 96 19.60 -18.53 -3.45
CA MET A 96 19.01 -19.84 -3.09
C MET A 96 20.02 -20.95 -3.36
N ALA A 97 21.29 -20.71 -3.05
CA ALA A 97 22.35 -21.70 -3.04
C ALA A 97 23.24 -21.41 -1.83
N VAL A 98 22.85 -21.98 -0.69
CA VAL A 98 23.67 -22.48 0.43
C VAL A 98 22.69 -22.60 1.61
N GLY A 99 22.32 -23.83 1.91
CA GLY A 99 21.39 -24.24 2.95
C GLY A 99 21.07 -25.72 2.77
#